data_AF-A0A943QZ79-F1
#
_entry.id   AF-A0A943QZ79-F1
#
_cell.length_a   1.000
_cell.length_b   1.000
_cell.length_c   1.000
_cell.angle_alpha   90.00
_cell.angle_beta   90.00
_cell.angle_gamma   90.00
#
_symmetry.space_group_name_H-M   'P 1'
#
loop_
_entity.id
_entity.type
_entity.pdbx_description
1 polymer ?
#
loop_
_entity_poly.entity_id
_entity_poly.type
_entity_poly.pdbx_seq_one_letter_code
_entity_poly.pdbx_strand_id
1 'polypeptide(L)'
;MFVFKMVMKTMRKSLRLISCVVLGAAILAPMVVGKDHAEADTYYVDSAKFGAYTNEGLQPVLLVASPKDVIDSLLEISDALAWHTIGIDIEVLSAYRTLPRQLENFVLLDIGRSYSMLTIFQNGAPVAQRSIPQGGQMFNAA
;
A
#
# COMPACT_ATOMS: atom_id res chain seq x y z
N MET A 1 3.18 13.52 -9.16
CA MET A 1 2.96 13.15 -7.75
C MET A 1 1.57 12.55 -7.63
N PHE A 2 1.46 11.22 -7.60
CA PHE A 2 0.18 10.54 -7.44
C PHE A 2 0.00 10.20 -5.96
N VAL A 3 -0.98 10.84 -5.32
CA VAL A 3 -1.36 10.53 -3.93
C VAL A 3 -2.36 9.38 -4.00
N PHE A 4 -1.92 8.16 -3.69
CA PHE A 4 -2.84 7.07 -3.39
C PHE A 4 -3.37 7.27 -1.99
N LYS A 5 -4.66 7.58 -1.90
CA LYS A 5 -5.43 7.54 -0.68
C LYS A 5 -6.62 6.64 -0.99
N MET A 6 -6.70 5.49 -0.34
CA MET A 6 -7.91 4.70 -0.36
C MET A 6 -8.98 5.49 0.42
N VAL A 7 -9.78 6.26 -0.31
CA VAL A 7 -10.81 7.12 0.27
C VAL A 7 -12.09 6.29 0.41
N MET A 8 -12.34 5.78 1.62
CA MET A 8 -13.71 5.40 2.01
C MET A 8 -14.45 6.71 2.35
N LYS A 9 -15.35 7.11 1.45
CA LYS A 9 -16.06 8.39 1.52
C LYS A 9 -17.11 8.35 2.63
N THR A 10 -16.85 8.99 3.77
CA THR A 10 -17.85 9.76 4.57
C THR A 10 -17.12 10.76 5.47
N MET A 11 -17.49 12.04 5.37
CA MET A 11 -16.86 13.16 6.08
C MET A 11 -17.46 13.38 7.48
N ARG A 12 -16.63 13.38 8.53
CA ARG A 12 -16.72 14.30 9.70
C ARG A 12 -15.48 14.19 10.61
N LYS A 13 -15.20 15.28 11.33
CA LYS A 13 -13.93 15.65 11.99
C LYS A 13 -13.55 14.74 13.17
N SER A 14 -12.45 13.99 13.04
CA SER A 14 -11.41 13.69 14.06
C SER A 14 -10.47 12.64 13.44
N LEU A 15 -9.26 13.04 13.00
CA LEU A 15 -8.46 12.25 12.05
C LEU A 15 -7.46 11.29 12.70
N ARG A 16 -7.59 9.97 12.46
CA ARG A 16 -6.52 8.98 12.63
C ARG A 16 -6.43 8.09 11.39
N LEU A 17 -5.22 7.94 10.86
CA LEU A 17 -4.88 7.14 9.67
C LEU A 17 -4.20 5.86 10.13
N ILE A 18 -4.68 4.70 9.68
CA ILE A 18 -4.09 3.39 10.02
C ILE A 18 -3.28 2.93 8.80
N SER A 19 -1.98 2.68 8.98
CA SER A 19 -1.10 2.16 7.93
C SER A 19 -1.14 0.64 7.87
N CYS A 20 -1.30 0.06 6.69
CA CYS A 20 -1.25 -1.38 6.46
C CYS A 20 0.02 -1.75 5.67
N VAL A 21 0.71 -2.79 6.13
CA VAL A 21 1.73 -3.48 5.34
C VAL A 21 1.02 -4.37 4.33
N VAL A 22 0.62 -3.82 3.19
CA VAL A 22 0.21 -4.67 2.08
C VAL A 22 1.49 -5.28 1.50
N LEU A 23 1.77 -6.52 1.90
CA LEU A 23 2.80 -7.35 1.29
C LEU A 23 2.64 -7.31 -0.24
N GLY A 24 3.56 -6.64 -0.94
CA GLY A 24 4.03 -7.00 -2.27
C GLY A 24 3.04 -7.09 -3.45
N ALA A 25 1.81 -6.58 -3.37
CA ALA A 25 0.85 -6.69 -4.48
C ALA A 25 0.49 -5.36 -5.19
N ALA A 26 0.78 -4.22 -4.58
CA ALA A 26 0.22 -2.93 -5.03
C ALA A 26 1.12 -2.11 -5.95
N ILE A 27 2.37 -2.53 -6.16
CA ILE A 27 3.38 -1.69 -6.81
C ILE A 27 4.01 -2.50 -7.94
N LEU A 28 3.53 -2.26 -9.17
CA LEU A 28 4.13 -2.58 -10.48
C LEU A 28 3.89 -3.92 -11.20
N ALA A 29 2.82 -4.64 -10.91
CA ALA A 29 2.31 -5.59 -11.90
C ALA A 29 1.20 -4.91 -12.73
N PRO A 30 1.33 -4.74 -14.07
CA PRO A 30 0.13 -4.95 -14.89
C PRO A 30 -0.35 -6.34 -14.50
N MET A 31 -1.51 -6.44 -13.84
CA MET A 31 -2.15 -7.74 -13.66
C MET A 31 -2.46 -8.26 -15.07
N VAL A 32 -1.51 -8.99 -15.66
CA VAL A 32 -1.84 -10.04 -16.61
C VAL A 32 -2.66 -11.00 -15.77
N VAL A 33 -3.97 -10.99 -15.98
CA VAL A 33 -4.93 -11.94 -15.43
C VAL A 33 -4.54 -13.32 -15.94
N GLY A 34 -3.54 -13.90 -15.29
CA GLY A 34 -2.92 -15.16 -15.61
C GLY A 34 -3.23 -16.13 -14.48
N LYS A 35 -4.37 -16.80 -14.63
CA LYS A 35 -4.60 -18.17 -14.15
C LYS A 35 -4.45 -18.38 -12.64
N ASP A 36 -5.22 -17.63 -11.87
CA ASP A 36 -6.03 -18.15 -10.76
C ASP A 36 -7.15 -17.14 -10.58
N HIS A 37 -8.39 -17.63 -10.60
CA HIS A 37 -9.56 -16.77 -10.48
C HIS A 37 -9.50 -16.10 -9.11
N ALA A 38 -9.17 -14.81 -9.05
CA ALA A 38 -9.44 -14.02 -7.86
C ALA A 38 -10.95 -14.15 -7.61
N GLU A 39 -11.33 -14.89 -6.56
CA GLU A 39 -12.72 -15.07 -6.19
C GLU A 39 -13.30 -13.67 -5.92
N ALA A 40 -14.48 -13.41 -6.50
CA ALA A 40 -15.21 -12.20 -6.20
C ALA A 40 -15.38 -12.06 -4.67
N ASP A 41 -15.34 -10.83 -4.15
CA ASP A 41 -15.42 -10.50 -2.71
C ASP A 41 -14.23 -10.88 -1.80
N THR A 42 -13.11 -11.37 -2.34
CA THR A 42 -11.92 -11.69 -1.51
C THR A 42 -10.93 -10.52 -1.32
N TYR A 43 -11.13 -9.40 -2.01
CA TYR A 43 -10.24 -8.24 -1.99
C TYR A 43 -11.00 -6.92 -1.83
N TYR A 44 -10.39 -5.98 -1.10
CA TYR A 44 -10.72 -4.57 -1.27
C TYR A 44 -9.93 -3.99 -2.44
N VAL A 45 -10.58 -3.23 -3.32
CA VAL A 45 -9.98 -2.65 -4.52
C VAL A 45 -10.16 -1.14 -4.51
N ASP A 46 -9.09 -0.42 -4.82
CA ASP A 46 -9.11 1.01 -5.13
C ASP A 46 -8.59 1.26 -6.55
N SER A 47 -8.98 2.39 -7.14
CA SER A 47 -8.63 2.69 -8.52
C SER A 47 -8.40 4.17 -8.79
N ALA A 48 -7.46 4.46 -9.68
CA ALA A 48 -7.21 5.82 -10.15
C ALA A 48 -7.14 5.84 -11.68
N LYS A 49 -7.91 6.73 -12.30
CA LYS A 49 -7.79 7.03 -13.74
C LYS A 49 -6.53 7.86 -13.96
N PHE A 50 -5.78 7.55 -15.01
CA PHE A 50 -4.59 8.31 -15.36
C PHE A 50 -4.40 8.35 -16.88
N GLY A 51 -3.62 9.32 -17.34
CA GLY A 51 -3.32 9.49 -18.77
C GLY A 51 -4.53 9.91 -19.62
N ALA A 52 -4.28 10.08 -20.92
CA ALA A 52 -5.31 10.34 -21.91
C ALA A 52 -6.02 9.05 -22.33
N TYR A 53 -7.20 9.19 -22.92
CA TYR A 53 -7.88 8.08 -23.58
C TYR A 53 -7.02 7.51 -24.71
N THR A 54 -7.04 6.19 -24.89
CA THR A 54 -6.44 5.54 -26.05
C THR A 54 -7.21 5.92 -27.32
N ASN A 55 -6.63 5.64 -28.49
CA ASN A 55 -7.30 5.88 -29.78
C ASN A 55 -8.60 5.06 -29.95
N GLU A 56 -8.81 4.04 -29.11
CA GLU A 56 -10.03 3.22 -29.06
C GLU A 56 -11.05 3.77 -28.04
N GLY A 57 -10.78 4.91 -27.40
CA GLY A 57 -11.65 5.51 -26.39
C GLY A 57 -11.56 4.87 -25.01
N LEU A 58 -10.50 4.10 -24.72
CA LEU A 58 -10.31 3.46 -23.41
C LEU A 58 -9.56 4.38 -22.44
N GLN A 59 -10.01 4.47 -21.19
CA GLN A 59 -9.32 5.21 -20.13
C GLN A 59 -8.33 4.29 -19.41
N PRO A 60 -7.03 4.62 -19.34
CA PRO A 60 -6.11 3.89 -18.47
C PRO A 60 -6.50 4.06 -17.00
N VAL A 61 -6.55 2.93 -16.29
CA VAL A 61 -6.90 2.87 -14.86
C VAL A 61 -5.82 2.07 -14.15
N LEU A 62 -5.30 2.60 -13.05
CA LEU A 62 -4.46 1.88 -12.12
C LEU A 62 -5.36 1.27 -11.06
N LEU A 63 -5.18 -0.03 -10.82
CA LEU A 63 -5.87 -0.78 -9.78
C LEU A 63 -4.89 -1.12 -8.67
N VAL A 64 -5.35 -1.00 -7.44
CA VAL A 64 -4.65 -1.48 -6.26
C VAL A 64 -5.62 -2.34 -5.46
N ALA A 65 -5.16 -3.50 -5.00
CA ALA A 65 -5.97 -4.42 -4.22
C ALA A 65 -5.24 -4.88 -2.96
N SER A 66 -6.01 -5.19 -1.92
CA SER A 66 -5.51 -5.80 -0.69
C SER A 66 -6.45 -6.94 -0.26
N PRO A 67 -5.93 -8.08 0.22
CA PRO A 67 -6.75 -9.16 0.75
C PRO A 67 -7.74 -8.65 1.81
N LYS A 68 -8.99 -9.11 1.72
CA LYS A 68 -10.08 -8.64 2.57
C LYS A 68 -9.81 -8.94 4.05
N ASP A 69 -9.29 -10.12 4.35
CA ASP A 69 -8.94 -10.58 5.71
C ASP A 69 -7.91 -9.66 6.40
N VAL A 70 -6.90 -9.19 5.66
CA VAL A 70 -5.89 -8.25 6.16
C VAL A 70 -6.53 -6.91 6.53
N ILE A 71 -7.41 -6.39 5.67
CA ILE A 71 -8.08 -5.12 5.90
C ILE A 71 -9.13 -5.22 7.01
N ASP A 72 -9.94 -6.27 7.01
CA ASP A 72 -10.99 -6.50 8.01
C ASP A 72 -10.36 -6.62 9.41
N SER A 73 -9.21 -7.31 9.55
CA SER A 73 -8.46 -7.36 10.82
C SER A 73 -8.07 -5.97 11.35
N LEU A 74 -7.72 -5.03 10.46
CA LEU A 74 -7.40 -3.65 10.87
C LEU A 74 -8.65 -2.86 11.26
N LEU A 75 -9.76 -3.08 10.55
CA LEU A 75 -11.04 -2.45 10.86
C LEU A 75 -11.60 -2.95 12.20
N GLU A 76 -11.49 -4.25 12.49
CA GLU A 76 -11.89 -4.82 13.77
C GLU A 76 -11.13 -4.20 14.96
N ILE A 77 -9.81 -3.97 14.82
CA ILE A 77 -9.02 -3.28 15.84
C ILE A 77 -9.52 -1.84 16.02
N SER A 78 -9.81 -1.14 14.92
CA SER A 78 -10.34 0.22 14.96
C SER A 78 -11.68 0.29 15.69
N ASP A 79 -12.59 -0.62 15.37
CA ASP A 79 -13.92 -0.71 15.99
C ASP A 79 -13.82 -1.06 17.48
N ALA A 80 -12.95 -2.00 17.85
CA ALA A 80 -12.69 -2.37 19.24
C ALA A 80 -12.17 -1.19 20.08
N LEU A 81 -11.45 -0.26 19.45
CA LEU A 81 -10.93 0.96 20.07
C LEU A 81 -11.88 2.16 19.93
N ALA A 82 -13.09 1.95 19.39
CA ALA A 82 -14.05 3.00 19.06
C ALA A 82 -13.44 4.13 18.20
N TRP A 83 -12.52 3.76 17.31
CA TRP A 83 -11.90 4.67 16.35
C TRP A 83 -12.73 4.76 15.09
N HIS A 84 -12.69 5.93 14.47
CA HIS A 84 -13.29 6.14 13.16
C HIS A 84 -12.21 6.04 12.09
N THR A 85 -12.18 4.91 11.37
CA THR A 85 -11.22 4.69 10.27
C THR A 85 -11.54 5.61 9.09
N ILE A 86 -10.60 6.47 8.70
CA ILE A 86 -10.76 7.42 7.58
C ILE A 86 -10.15 6.91 6.28
N GLY A 87 -9.23 5.98 6.39
CA GLY A 87 -8.56 5.38 5.26
C GLY A 87 -7.45 4.46 5.73
N ILE A 88 -7.11 3.54 4.84
CA ILE A 88 -5.99 2.63 5.00
C ILE A 88 -4.94 3.07 4.00
N ASP A 89 -3.72 3.27 4.48
CA ASP A 89 -2.61 3.74 3.66
C ASP A 89 -1.58 2.64 3.46
N ILE A 90 -0.80 2.77 2.38
CA ILE A 90 0.32 1.88 2.07
C ILE A 90 1.53 2.37 2.86
N GLU A 91 2.07 1.52 3.71
CA GLU A 91 3.16 1.86 4.63
C GLU A 91 4.36 2.53 3.93
N VAL A 92 4.86 1.93 2.84
CA VAL A 92 6.01 2.48 2.08
C VAL A 92 5.75 3.88 1.53
N LEU A 93 4.54 4.14 1.02
CA LEU A 93 4.18 5.47 0.51
C LEU A 93 4.04 6.46 1.67
N SER A 94 3.54 6.00 2.82
CA SER A 94 3.47 6.79 4.04
C SER A 94 4.86 7.18 4.53
N ALA A 95 5.80 6.23 4.59
CA ALA A 95 7.19 6.48 4.95
C ALA A 95 7.90 7.40 3.95
N TYR A 96 7.66 7.24 2.65
CA TYR A 96 8.21 8.13 1.63
C TYR A 96 7.77 9.60 1.81
N ARG A 97 6.51 9.82 2.20
CA ARG A 97 5.95 11.16 2.43
C ARG A 97 6.54 11.87 3.65
N THR A 98 7.13 11.14 4.62
CA THR A 98 7.75 11.75 5.81
C THR A 98 9.20 12.15 5.59
N LEU A 99 9.81 11.78 4.46
CA LEU A 99 11.19 12.18 4.16
C LEU A 99 11.30 13.72 4.05
N PRO A 100 12.37 14.32 4.61
CA PRO A 100 12.54 15.77 4.66
C PRO A 100 12.69 16.41 3.26
N ARG A 101 13.02 15.59 2.27
CA ARG A 101 13.04 15.95 0.85
C ARG A 101 12.52 14.77 0.04
N GLN A 102 11.84 15.07 -1.06
CA GLN A 102 11.39 14.04 -1.99
C GLN A 102 12.59 13.55 -2.79
N LEU A 103 12.99 12.30 -2.51
CA LEU A 103 14.06 11.61 -3.22
C LEU A 103 13.48 10.92 -4.45
N GLU A 104 14.23 10.90 -5.55
CA GLU A 104 13.79 10.26 -6.79
C GLU A 104 14.30 8.83 -6.93
N ASN A 105 15.61 8.64 -6.76
CA ASN A 105 16.28 7.36 -6.98
C ASN A 105 17.01 6.96 -5.69
N PHE A 106 16.45 6.02 -4.94
CA PHE A 106 17.00 5.59 -3.66
C PHE A 106 16.45 4.22 -3.25
N VAL A 107 17.05 3.61 -2.23
CA VAL A 107 16.53 2.39 -1.61
C VAL A 107 16.07 2.74 -0.20
N LEU A 108 14.82 2.41 0.12
CA LEU A 108 14.27 2.46 1.46
C LEU A 108 14.43 1.07 2.10
N LEU A 109 15.19 0.99 3.18
CA LEU A 109 15.27 -0.20 4.02
C LEU A 109 14.55 0.09 5.33
N ASP A 110 13.39 -0.52 5.50
CA ASP A 110 12.64 -0.51 6.76
C ASP A 110 13.01 -1.74 7.58
N ILE A 111 13.51 -1.54 8.79
CA ILE A 111 13.96 -2.62 9.67
C ILE A 111 12.90 -2.82 10.74
N GLY A 112 11.98 -3.74 10.48
CA GLY A 112 10.97 -4.17 11.44
C GLY A 112 11.54 -5.12 12.49
N ARG A 113 10.66 -5.55 13.40
CA ARG A 113 11.03 -6.48 14.49
C ARG A 113 11.36 -7.88 13.96
N SER A 114 10.50 -8.46 13.12
CA SER A 114 10.61 -9.87 12.68
C SER A 114 11.16 -10.02 11.27
N TYR A 115 10.95 -9.03 10.41
CA TYR A 115 11.47 -8.95 9.05
C TYR A 115 11.85 -7.50 8.74
N SER A 116 12.63 -7.32 7.69
CA SER A 116 12.95 -6.01 7.12
C SER A 116 12.34 -5.92 5.72
N MET A 117 11.89 -4.75 5.32
CA MET A 117 11.33 -4.49 4.00
C MET A 117 12.28 -3.61 3.21
N LEU A 118 12.71 -4.09 2.04
CA LEU A 118 13.50 -3.30 1.10
C LEU A 118 12.62 -2.85 -0.05
N THR A 119 12.56 -1.54 -0.29
CA THR A 119 11.89 -0.94 -1.43
C THR A 119 12.86 -0.12 -2.26
N ILE A 120 12.91 -0.36 -3.56
CA ILE A 120 13.68 0.45 -4.51
C ILE A 120 12.75 1.51 -5.08
N PHE A 121 13.19 2.76 -5.09
CA PHE A 121 12.52 3.87 -5.74
C PHE A 121 13.31 4.32 -6.97
N GLN A 122 12.59 4.57 -8.07
CA GLN A 122 13.12 5.24 -9.26
C GLN A 122 12.15 6.35 -9.68
N ASN A 123 12.68 7.51 -10.04
CA ASN A 123 11.89 8.69 -10.43
C ASN A 123 10.78 9.07 -9.43
N GLY A 124 11.02 8.84 -8.14
CA GLY A 124 10.08 9.16 -7.05
C GLY A 124 8.93 8.16 -6.90
N ALA A 125 8.99 7.03 -7.60
CA ALA A 125 8.03 5.96 -7.50
C ALA A 125 8.71 4.66 -7.04
N PRO A 126 8.07 3.87 -6.15
CA PRO A 126 8.58 2.56 -5.80
C PRO A 126 8.51 1.64 -7.02
N VAL A 127 9.61 0.95 -7.34
CA VAL A 127 9.75 0.08 -8.51
C VAL A 127 9.87 -1.40 -8.21
N ALA A 128 10.33 -1.74 -7.01
CA ALA A 128 10.44 -3.11 -6.55
C ALA A 128 10.39 -3.11 -5.02
N GLN A 129 9.80 -4.16 -4.46
CA GLN A 129 9.74 -4.36 -3.01
C GLN A 129 10.01 -5.83 -2.70
N ARG A 130 10.78 -6.10 -1.64
CA ARG A 130 11.01 -7.45 -1.13
C ARG A 130 11.10 -7.48 0.38
N SER A 131 10.57 -8.53 0.98
CA SER A 131 10.80 -8.86 2.38
C SER A 131 12.13 -9.59 2.54
N ILE A 132 12.88 -9.20 3.57
CA ILE A 132 14.09 -9.87 4.05
C ILE A 132 13.69 -10.52 5.39
N PRO A 133 13.80 -11.86 5.55
CA PRO A 133 13.34 -12.60 6.74
C PRO A 133 14.29 -12.42 7.94
N GLN A 134 14.77 -11.20 8.13
CA GLN A 134 15.69 -10.77 9.17
C GLN A 134 15.19 -9.41 9.67
N GLY A 135 15.01 -9.27 10.98
CA GLY A 135 14.60 -8.03 11.62
C GLY A 135 15.28 -7.86 12.97
N GLY A 136 14.93 -6.81 13.71
CA GLY A 136 15.59 -6.42 14.96
C GLY A 136 15.67 -7.54 16.03
N GLN A 137 14.77 -8.52 16.02
CA GLN A 137 14.79 -9.64 16.95
C GLN A 137 16.09 -10.46 16.93
N MET A 138 16.82 -10.45 15.82
CA MET A 138 18.10 -11.14 15.71
C MET A 138 19.18 -10.58 16.66
N PHE A 139 19.07 -9.30 17.03
CA PHE A 139 20.01 -8.64 17.94
C PHE A 139 19.68 -8.91 19.41
N ASN A 140 18.48 -9.40 19.73
CA ASN A 140 18.10 -9.76 21.10
C ASN A 140 18.65 -11.12 21.55
N ALA A 141 19.22 -11.89 20.62
CA ALA A 141 19.83 -13.20 20.89
C ALA A 141 21.35 -13.12 21.07
N ALA A 142 21.93 -11.91 21.10
CA ALA A 142 23.36 -11.64 21.27
C ALA A 142 23.70 -11.18 22.68
#